data_AF-A0A8S3FCV1-F1
#
_entry.id   AF-A0A8S3FCV1-F1
#
_cell.length_a   1.000
_cell.length_b   1.000
_cell.length_c   1.000
_cell.angle_alpha   90.00
_cell.angle_beta   90.00
_cell.angle_gamma   90.00
#
_symmetry.space_group_name_H-M   'P 1'
#
loop_
_entity.id
_entity.type
_entity.pdbx_description
1 polymer ?
#
loop_
_entity_poly.entity_id
_entity_poly.type
_entity_poly.pdbx_seq_one_letter_code
_entity_poly.pdbx_strand_id
1 'polypeptide(L)'
;AKQDNITELLTRADDLVTQQKSYNEVYEAMARSLGEAWKELNLQLEGRRNLLNQAIRFHTIAVRFIDQVNGARSWFSSLEQANFDNKSLNILFDEHDAYRKETLEASLNTLNEGQLLLEHVKDLGSLIESANQHSTIAACYEIEQLLGLHQDERRKFEDEWERNRKILSDYVQMSEIKHEIDQIFDWLEKQGKSNSDSTDLGQTLDDIERLQMIHRNIEAESQVI
;
A
#
# COMPACT_ATOMS: atom_id res chain seq x y z
N ALA A 1 -23.21 0.52 -37.35
CA ALA A 1 -23.26 1.68 -38.27
C ALA A 1 -22.18 1.64 -39.35
N LYS A 2 -20.87 1.84 -39.04
CA LYS A 2 -19.82 1.79 -40.10
C LYS A 2 -19.44 0.38 -40.55
N GLN A 3 -19.48 -0.59 -39.64
CA GLN A 3 -19.27 -2.01 -39.97
C GLN A 3 -20.32 -2.49 -40.98
N ASP A 4 -21.59 -2.21 -40.68
CA ASP A 4 -22.73 -2.60 -41.53
C ASP A 4 -22.61 -1.99 -42.94
N ASN A 5 -22.24 -0.70 -43.02
CA ASN A 5 -22.03 -0.02 -44.30
C ASN A 5 -20.87 -0.62 -45.11
N ILE A 6 -19.80 -1.10 -44.46
CA ILE A 6 -18.64 -1.71 -45.14
C ILE A 6 -19.00 -3.12 -45.59
N THR A 7 -19.70 -3.89 -44.77
CA THR A 7 -20.20 -5.21 -45.16
C THR A 7 -21.19 -5.12 -46.31
N GLU A 8 -22.04 -4.09 -46.33
CA GLU A 8 -22.99 -3.83 -47.41
C GLU A 8 -22.29 -3.38 -48.71
N LEU A 9 -21.23 -2.57 -48.60
CA LEU A 9 -20.40 -2.20 -49.74
C LEU A 9 -19.62 -3.38 -50.33
N LEU A 10 -19.06 -4.24 -49.48
CA LEU A 10 -18.33 -5.44 -49.91
C LEU A 10 -19.27 -6.45 -50.59
N THR A 11 -20.43 -6.70 -50.00
CA THR A 11 -21.45 -7.59 -50.60
C THR A 11 -21.96 -7.04 -51.94
N ARG A 12 -22.20 -5.73 -52.03
CA ARG A 12 -22.60 -5.09 -53.28
C ARG A 12 -21.50 -5.11 -54.36
N ALA A 13 -20.24 -5.05 -53.96
CA ALA A 13 -19.12 -5.23 -54.88
C ALA A 13 -19.07 -6.67 -55.43
N ASP A 14 -19.25 -7.69 -54.59
CA ASP A 14 -19.32 -9.09 -54.99
C ASP A 14 -20.50 -9.38 -55.95
N ASP A 15 -21.65 -8.75 -55.72
CA ASP A 15 -22.83 -8.86 -56.59
C ASP A 15 -22.61 -8.19 -57.97
N LEU A 16 -21.83 -7.11 -58.04
CA LEU A 16 -21.50 -6.46 -59.32
C LEU A 16 -20.43 -7.22 -60.10
N VAL A 17 -19.48 -7.83 -59.40
CA VAL A 17 -18.46 -8.76 -59.93
C VAL A 17 -19.12 -9.95 -60.63
N THR A 18 -20.16 -10.52 -60.02
CA THR A 18 -20.90 -11.65 -60.62
C THR A 18 -21.74 -11.26 -61.84
N GLN A 19 -22.14 -9.98 -61.98
CA GLN A 19 -22.97 -9.50 -63.10
C GLN A 19 -22.19 -8.91 -64.29
N GLN A 20 -20.99 -8.35 -64.11
CA GLN A 20 -20.21 -7.70 -65.20
C GLN A 20 -18.90 -8.42 -65.53
N LYS A 21 -18.80 -9.01 -66.73
CA LYS A 21 -17.62 -9.78 -67.19
C LYS A 21 -16.37 -8.96 -67.61
N SER A 22 -16.46 -7.64 -67.83
CA SER A 22 -15.33 -6.86 -68.37
C SER A 22 -14.50 -6.08 -67.33
N TYR A 23 -14.99 -5.95 -66.09
CA TYR A 23 -14.32 -5.20 -65.01
C TYR A 23 -14.17 -6.00 -63.70
N ASN A 24 -14.49 -7.30 -63.75
CA ASN A 24 -14.54 -8.24 -62.62
C ASN A 24 -13.23 -8.24 -61.80
N GLU A 25 -12.08 -8.30 -62.46
CA GLU A 25 -10.75 -8.31 -61.81
C GLU A 25 -10.44 -7.02 -61.02
N VAL A 26 -10.89 -5.86 -61.51
CA VAL A 26 -10.66 -4.55 -60.86
C VAL A 26 -11.53 -4.42 -59.62
N TYR A 27 -12.80 -4.81 -59.69
CA TYR A 27 -13.71 -4.79 -58.55
C TYR A 27 -13.29 -5.79 -57.47
N GLU A 28 -12.84 -6.99 -57.85
CA GLU A 28 -12.32 -7.98 -56.91
C GLU A 28 -11.04 -7.45 -56.21
N ALA A 29 -10.13 -6.81 -56.97
CA ALA A 29 -8.94 -6.20 -56.40
C ALA A 29 -9.27 -5.03 -55.45
N MET A 30 -10.24 -4.19 -55.78
CA MET A 30 -10.71 -3.11 -54.91
C MET A 30 -11.37 -3.64 -53.63
N ALA A 31 -12.23 -4.66 -53.73
CA ALA A 31 -12.87 -5.28 -52.58
C ALA A 31 -11.85 -5.93 -51.64
N ARG A 32 -10.84 -6.61 -52.21
CA ARG A 32 -9.72 -7.20 -51.45
C ARG A 32 -8.91 -6.14 -50.72
N SER A 33 -8.50 -5.08 -51.41
CA SER A 33 -7.74 -3.97 -50.82
C SER A 33 -8.53 -3.27 -49.70
N LEU A 34 -9.83 -3.05 -49.90
CA LEU A 34 -10.70 -2.48 -48.86
C LEU A 34 -10.83 -3.42 -47.66
N GLY A 35 -10.98 -4.73 -47.90
CA GLY A 35 -11.03 -5.74 -46.84
C GLY A 35 -9.74 -5.82 -46.01
N GLU A 36 -8.59 -5.72 -46.67
CA GLU A 36 -7.27 -5.65 -46.02
C GLU A 36 -7.11 -4.37 -45.20
N ALA A 37 -7.43 -3.21 -45.78
CA ALA A 37 -7.38 -1.93 -45.08
C ALA A 37 -8.33 -1.88 -43.87
N TRP A 38 -9.52 -2.49 -43.98
CA TRP A 38 -10.46 -2.58 -42.87
C TRP A 38 -9.95 -3.49 -41.74
N LYS A 39 -9.32 -4.62 -42.07
CA LYS A 39 -8.70 -5.51 -41.08
C LYS A 39 -7.56 -4.80 -40.34
N GLU A 40 -6.70 -4.12 -41.08
CA GLU A 40 -5.59 -3.35 -40.51
C GLU A 40 -6.08 -2.23 -39.59
N LEU A 41 -7.09 -1.47 -40.01
CA LEU A 41 -7.69 -0.42 -39.18
C LEU A 41 -8.26 -0.99 -37.88
N ASN A 42 -8.98 -2.12 -37.94
CA ASN A 42 -9.53 -2.76 -36.74
C ASN A 42 -8.41 -3.25 -35.80
N LEU A 43 -7.31 -3.79 -36.34
CA LEU A 43 -6.17 -4.20 -35.54
C LEU A 43 -5.54 -3.01 -34.80
N GLN A 44 -5.35 -1.88 -35.49
CA GLN A 44 -4.83 -0.66 -34.90
C GLN A 44 -5.76 -0.08 -33.82
N LEU A 45 -7.08 -0.10 -34.06
CA LEU A 45 -8.07 0.35 -33.09
C LEU A 45 -8.07 -0.52 -31.83
N GLU A 46 -7.96 -1.84 -31.98
CA GLU A 46 -7.89 -2.76 -30.84
C GLU A 46 -6.58 -2.58 -30.06
N GLY A 47 -5.45 -2.40 -30.74
CA GLY A 47 -4.17 -2.06 -30.10
C GLY A 47 -4.27 -0.76 -29.28
N ARG A 48 -4.86 0.29 -29.86
CA ARG A 48 -5.08 1.57 -29.16
C ARG A 48 -6.03 1.42 -27.97
N ARG A 49 -7.09 0.62 -28.11
CA ARG A 49 -8.03 0.32 -27.01
C ARG A 49 -7.31 -0.33 -25.84
N ASN A 50 -6.48 -1.34 -26.12
CA ASN A 50 -5.71 -2.05 -25.09
C ASN A 50 -4.72 -1.13 -24.38
N LEU A 51 -3.99 -0.29 -25.12
CA LEU A 51 -3.09 0.70 -24.53
C LEU A 51 -3.83 1.68 -23.61
N LEU A 52 -4.97 2.22 -24.07
CA LEU A 52 -5.76 3.16 -23.25
C LEU A 52 -6.32 2.49 -21.99
N ASN A 53 -6.81 1.26 -22.09
CA ASN A 53 -7.28 0.51 -20.92
C ASN A 53 -6.15 0.28 -19.91
N GLN A 54 -4.95 -0.01 -20.39
CA GLN A 54 -3.76 -0.19 -19.56
C GLN A 54 -3.32 1.12 -18.89
N ALA A 55 -3.34 2.24 -19.63
CA ALA A 55 -3.05 3.56 -19.09
C ALA A 55 -4.05 3.95 -17.99
N ILE A 56 -5.35 3.78 -18.25
CA ILE A 56 -6.40 4.03 -17.25
C ILE A 56 -6.16 3.18 -15.99
N ARG A 57 -5.86 1.89 -16.16
CA ARG A 57 -5.59 0.98 -15.03
C ARG A 57 -4.39 1.45 -14.21
N PHE A 58 -3.27 1.77 -14.86
CA PHE A 58 -2.08 2.31 -14.19
C PHE A 58 -2.41 3.57 -13.40
N HIS A 59 -2.98 4.60 -14.04
CA HIS A 59 -3.28 5.87 -13.37
C HIS A 59 -4.31 5.71 -12.23
N THR A 60 -5.29 4.82 -12.39
CA THR A 60 -6.29 4.56 -11.34
C THR A 60 -5.64 3.91 -10.11
N ILE A 61 -4.77 2.91 -10.32
CA ILE A 61 -4.09 2.22 -9.22
C ILE A 61 -3.04 3.13 -8.58
N ALA A 62 -2.36 3.96 -9.37
CA ALA A 62 -1.45 4.99 -8.90
C ALA A 62 -2.11 5.98 -7.92
N VAL A 63 -3.30 6.48 -8.26
CA VAL A 63 -4.08 7.36 -7.35
C VAL A 63 -4.45 6.61 -6.07
N ARG A 64 -4.95 5.36 -6.19
CA ARG A 64 -5.30 4.55 -5.02
C ARG A 64 -4.11 4.27 -4.09
N PHE A 65 -2.90 4.10 -4.64
CA PHE A 65 -1.69 3.96 -3.84
C PHE A 65 -1.42 5.22 -3.02
N ILE A 66 -1.57 6.41 -3.60
CA ILE A 66 -1.41 7.67 -2.88
C ILE A 66 -2.48 7.82 -1.80
N ASP A 67 -3.73 7.45 -2.08
CA ASP A 67 -4.80 7.45 -1.08
C ASP A 67 -4.49 6.50 0.09
N GLN A 68 -3.93 5.32 -0.19
CA GLN A 68 -3.49 4.36 0.83
C GLN A 68 -2.38 4.95 1.72
N VAL A 69 -1.37 5.57 1.11
CA VAL A 69 -0.29 6.26 1.85
C VAL A 69 -0.85 7.37 2.74
N ASN A 70 -1.79 8.17 2.23
CA ASN A 70 -2.42 9.25 2.99
C ASN A 70 -3.28 8.71 4.14
N GLY A 71 -4.00 7.61 3.93
CA GLY A 71 -4.74 6.91 4.98
C GLY A 71 -3.83 6.44 6.11
N ALA A 72 -2.70 5.81 5.75
CA ALA A 72 -1.70 5.37 6.72
C ALA A 72 -1.07 6.56 7.47
N ARG A 73 -0.72 7.65 6.77
CA ARG A 73 -0.21 8.89 7.38
C ARG A 73 -1.19 9.50 8.38
N SER A 74 -2.48 9.54 8.04
CA SER A 74 -3.51 10.02 8.97
C SER A 74 -3.60 9.16 10.22
N TRP A 75 -3.46 7.83 10.07
CA TRP A 75 -3.45 6.93 11.21
C TRP A 75 -2.19 7.12 12.08
N PHE A 76 -1.01 7.27 11.45
CA PHE A 76 0.24 7.59 12.15
C PHE A 76 0.13 8.88 12.97
N SER A 77 -0.39 9.97 12.40
CA SER A 77 -0.59 11.23 13.13
C SER A 77 -1.57 11.09 14.30
N SER A 78 -2.51 10.13 14.24
CA SER A 78 -3.41 9.87 15.36
C SER A 78 -2.71 9.18 16.53
N LEU A 79 -1.65 8.41 16.28
CA LEU A 79 -0.84 7.79 17.34
C LEU A 79 -0.08 8.84 18.14
N GLU A 80 0.53 9.83 17.49
CA GLU A 80 1.28 10.90 18.16
C GLU A 80 0.41 11.70 19.16
N GLN A 81 -0.90 11.72 18.96
CA GLN A 81 -1.86 12.44 19.79
C GLN A 81 -2.63 11.54 20.76
N ALA A 82 -2.47 10.22 20.67
CA ALA A 82 -3.22 9.27 21.47
C ALA A 82 -2.65 9.16 22.89
N ASN A 83 -3.54 9.15 23.88
CA ASN A 83 -3.22 8.58 25.20
C ASN A 83 -3.47 7.08 25.13
N PHE A 84 -2.40 6.30 25.18
CA PHE A 84 -2.41 4.84 24.98
C PHE A 84 -3.02 4.04 26.14
N ASP A 85 -3.55 4.71 27.18
CA ASP A 85 -4.19 4.07 28.34
C ASP A 85 -5.44 3.23 27.97
N ASN A 86 -6.03 3.40 26.77
CA ASN A 86 -7.31 2.77 26.39
C ASN A 86 -7.24 1.69 25.29
N LYS A 87 -6.12 1.52 24.55
CA LYS A 87 -6.00 0.51 23.47
C LYS A 87 -4.84 -0.43 23.78
N SER A 88 -5.05 -1.73 23.60
CA SER A 88 -3.97 -2.72 23.73
C SER A 88 -2.88 -2.46 22.70
N LEU A 89 -1.64 -2.21 23.13
CA LEU A 89 -0.48 -1.95 22.26
C LEU A 89 -0.31 -2.99 21.14
N ASN A 90 -0.64 -4.25 21.40
CA ASN A 90 -0.63 -5.32 20.40
C ASN A 90 -1.53 -5.01 19.19
N ILE A 91 -2.74 -4.48 19.42
CA ILE A 91 -3.66 -4.11 18.33
C ILE A 91 -3.06 -3.00 17.49
N LEU A 92 -2.36 -2.05 18.12
CA LEU A 92 -1.72 -0.93 17.41
C LEU A 92 -0.54 -1.39 16.57
N PHE A 93 0.25 -2.36 17.04
CA PHE A 93 1.29 -3.00 16.23
C PHE A 93 0.68 -3.78 15.04
N ASP A 94 -0.39 -4.52 15.27
CA ASP A 94 -1.07 -5.26 14.19
C ASP A 94 -1.64 -4.30 13.12
N GLU A 95 -2.29 -3.19 13.54
CA GLU A 95 -2.75 -2.12 12.64
C GLU A 95 -1.57 -1.47 11.90
N HIS A 96 -0.47 -1.17 12.60
CA HIS A 96 0.76 -0.59 12.05
C HIS A 96 1.36 -1.45 10.93
N ASP A 97 1.44 -2.75 11.16
CA ASP A 97 1.99 -3.73 10.23
C ASP A 97 1.04 -3.98 9.06
N ALA A 98 -0.28 -3.97 9.30
CA ALA A 98 -1.30 -4.05 8.26
C ALA A 98 -1.20 -2.88 7.27
N TYR A 99 -1.09 -1.64 7.77
CA TYR A 99 -0.92 -0.46 6.90
C TYR A 99 0.32 -0.56 6.01
N ARG A 100 1.44 -1.04 6.55
CA ARG A 100 2.64 -1.27 5.74
C ARG A 100 2.43 -2.32 4.67
N LYS A 101 1.87 -3.47 5.05
CA LYS A 101 1.63 -4.56 4.11
C LYS A 101 0.76 -4.08 2.94
N GLU A 102 -0.39 -3.49 3.22
CA GLU A 102 -1.32 -3.02 2.20
C GLU A 102 -0.69 -1.94 1.31
N THR A 103 0.07 -1.00 1.90
CA THR A 103 0.74 0.07 1.14
C THR A 103 1.84 -0.46 0.23
N LEU A 104 2.64 -1.42 0.71
CA LEU A 104 3.70 -2.05 -0.09
C LEU A 104 3.14 -2.92 -1.21
N GLU A 105 2.04 -3.64 -0.95
CA GLU A 105 1.33 -4.41 -1.98
C GLU A 105 0.75 -3.47 -3.07
N ALA A 106 0.11 -2.37 -2.67
CA ALA A 106 -0.39 -1.36 -3.59
C ALA A 106 0.75 -0.71 -4.41
N SER A 107 1.90 -0.46 -3.77
CA SER A 107 3.08 0.07 -4.44
C SER A 107 3.64 -0.90 -5.48
N LEU A 108 3.82 -2.17 -5.12
CA LEU A 108 4.28 -3.21 -6.03
C LEU A 108 3.36 -3.33 -7.25
N ASN A 109 2.05 -3.33 -7.02
CA ASN A 109 1.07 -3.38 -8.09
C ASN A 109 1.20 -2.17 -9.02
N THR A 110 1.27 -0.95 -8.46
CA THR A 110 1.45 0.29 -9.25
C THR A 110 2.71 0.26 -10.10
N LEU A 111 3.83 -0.24 -9.55
CA LEU A 111 5.09 -0.35 -10.28
C LEU A 111 5.01 -1.35 -11.43
N ASN A 112 4.42 -2.54 -11.19
CA ASN A 112 4.24 -3.55 -12.22
C ASN A 112 3.37 -3.02 -13.37
N GLU A 113 2.25 -2.36 -13.04
CA GLU A 113 1.35 -1.78 -14.04
C GLU A 113 2.02 -0.69 -14.87
N GLY A 114 2.79 0.19 -14.23
CA GLY A 114 3.51 1.24 -14.94
C GLY A 114 4.64 0.70 -15.80
N GLN A 115 5.34 -0.35 -15.37
CA GLN A 115 6.35 -1.04 -16.17
C GLN A 115 5.74 -1.69 -17.41
N LEU A 116 4.62 -2.41 -17.25
CA LEU A 116 3.91 -3.01 -18.38
C LEU A 116 3.43 -1.93 -19.37
N LEU A 117 2.93 -0.79 -18.88
CA LEU A 117 2.49 0.31 -19.74
C LEU A 117 3.68 0.92 -20.49
N LEU A 118 4.79 1.13 -19.79
CA LEU A 118 6.02 1.65 -20.37
C LEU A 118 6.56 0.75 -21.49
N GLU A 119 6.58 -0.56 -21.28
CA GLU A 119 6.98 -1.54 -22.30
C GLU A 119 6.09 -1.44 -23.54
N HIS A 120 4.77 -1.42 -23.36
CA HIS A 120 3.83 -1.31 -24.47
C HIS A 120 3.99 0.00 -25.27
N VAL A 121 4.22 1.14 -24.60
CA VAL A 121 4.48 2.43 -25.28
C VAL A 121 5.82 2.39 -26.03
N LYS A 122 6.85 1.74 -25.48
CA LYS A 122 8.16 1.55 -26.14
C LYS A 122 8.02 0.69 -27.40
N ASP A 123 7.28 -0.41 -27.32
CA ASP A 123 7.03 -1.30 -28.45
C ASP A 123 6.29 -0.55 -29.57
N LEU A 124 5.27 0.23 -29.23
CA LEU A 124 4.58 1.09 -30.19
C LEU A 124 5.53 2.11 -30.83
N GLY A 125 6.39 2.75 -30.03
CA GLY A 125 7.40 3.69 -30.55
C GLY A 125 8.40 3.05 -31.52
N SER A 126 8.66 1.75 -31.40
CA SER A 126 9.55 1.00 -32.32
C SER A 126 8.89 0.66 -33.66
N LEU A 127 7.55 0.60 -33.70
CA LEU A 127 6.75 0.23 -34.87
C LEU A 127 6.30 1.42 -35.71
N ILE A 128 6.36 2.65 -35.17
CA ILE A 128 5.83 3.86 -35.82
C ILE A 128 6.93 4.61 -36.58
N GLU A 129 6.64 5.06 -37.81
CA GLU A 129 7.54 5.92 -38.59
C GLU A 129 7.91 7.24 -37.86
N SER A 130 9.10 7.76 -38.16
CA SER A 130 9.82 8.80 -37.40
C SER A 130 9.02 10.04 -36.98
N ALA A 131 7.96 10.41 -37.70
CA ALA A 131 7.16 11.60 -37.43
C ALA A 131 6.43 11.56 -36.07
N ASN A 132 6.05 10.38 -35.58
CA ASN A 132 5.29 10.23 -34.32
C ASN A 132 6.12 9.64 -33.17
N GLN A 133 7.38 9.28 -33.43
CA GLN A 133 8.29 8.69 -32.45
C GLN A 133 8.55 9.62 -31.25
N HIS A 134 8.52 10.94 -31.47
CA HIS A 134 8.64 11.93 -30.40
C HIS A 134 7.52 11.84 -29.36
N SER A 135 6.29 11.51 -29.79
CA SER A 135 5.14 11.42 -28.87
C SER A 135 5.25 10.20 -27.96
N THR A 136 5.69 9.06 -28.49
CA THR A 136 5.90 7.84 -27.69
C THR A 136 7.08 7.99 -26.74
N ILE A 137 8.15 8.67 -27.15
CA ILE A 137 9.29 9.00 -26.27
C ILE A 137 8.84 9.90 -25.11
N ALA A 138 8.07 10.96 -25.40
CA ALA A 138 7.55 11.86 -24.38
C ALA A 138 6.65 11.11 -23.38
N ALA A 139 5.75 10.24 -23.87
CA ALA A 139 4.91 9.42 -23.01
C ALA A 139 5.72 8.44 -22.15
N CYS A 140 6.77 7.81 -22.69
CA CYS A 140 7.67 6.96 -21.90
C CYS A 140 8.33 7.74 -20.76
N TYR A 141 8.83 8.95 -21.06
CA TYR A 141 9.45 9.81 -20.05
C TYR A 141 8.46 10.19 -18.94
N GLU A 142 7.22 10.53 -19.30
CA GLU A 142 6.17 10.87 -18.32
C GLU A 142 5.84 9.68 -17.42
N ILE A 143 5.73 8.46 -17.97
CA ILE A 143 5.50 7.25 -17.19
C ILE A 143 6.69 6.96 -16.26
N GLU A 144 7.92 7.08 -16.77
CA GLU A 144 9.14 6.90 -15.97
C GLU A 144 9.23 7.93 -14.83
N GLN A 145 8.88 9.19 -15.10
CA GLN A 145 8.82 10.23 -14.09
C GLN A 145 7.80 9.91 -13.00
N LEU A 146 6.58 9.51 -13.39
CA LEU A 146 5.53 9.12 -12.43
C LEU A 146 5.96 7.93 -11.59
N LEU A 147 6.56 6.89 -12.19
CA LEU A 147 7.13 5.76 -11.47
C LEU A 147 8.19 6.20 -10.46
N GLY A 148 9.07 7.13 -10.83
CA GLY A 148 10.04 7.74 -9.93
C GLY A 148 9.38 8.41 -8.72
N LEU A 149 8.37 9.25 -8.96
CA LEU A 149 7.61 9.90 -7.89
C LEU A 149 6.93 8.89 -6.96
N HIS A 150 6.36 7.81 -7.50
CA HIS A 150 5.77 6.72 -6.70
C HIS A 150 6.80 6.00 -5.84
N GLN A 151 8.00 5.75 -6.38
CA GLN A 151 9.08 5.15 -5.62
C GLN A 151 9.56 6.06 -4.48
N ASP A 152 9.64 7.37 -4.73
CA ASP A 152 10.02 8.33 -3.71
C ASP A 152 8.96 8.42 -2.60
N GLU A 153 7.67 8.46 -2.94
CA GLU A 153 6.60 8.39 -1.94
C GLU A 153 6.61 7.08 -1.15
N ARG A 154 6.89 5.94 -1.79
CA ARG A 154 7.08 4.66 -1.11
C ARG A 154 8.20 4.72 -0.07
N ARG A 155 9.36 5.31 -0.42
CA ARG A 155 10.49 5.46 0.51
C ARG A 155 10.14 6.34 1.69
N LYS A 156 9.51 7.50 1.45
CA LYS A 156 9.04 8.39 2.53
C LYS A 156 8.08 7.70 3.47
N PHE A 157 7.14 6.93 2.91
CA PHE A 157 6.22 6.12 3.71
C PHE A 157 6.97 5.10 4.59
N GLU A 158 7.97 4.39 4.04
CA GLU A 158 8.79 3.45 4.83
C GLU A 158 9.56 4.15 5.96
N ASP A 159 10.12 5.34 5.70
CA ASP A 159 10.80 6.15 6.72
C ASP A 159 9.83 6.60 7.83
N GLU A 160 8.61 6.99 7.46
CA GLU A 160 7.55 7.34 8.41
C GLU A 160 7.12 6.14 9.24
N TRP A 161 6.91 4.99 8.60
CA TRP A 161 6.57 3.75 9.27
C TRP A 161 7.66 3.34 10.29
N GLU A 162 8.93 3.41 9.92
CA GLU A 162 10.03 3.05 10.84
C GLU A 162 10.10 4.00 12.04
N ARG A 163 9.82 5.29 11.84
CA ARG A 163 9.72 6.26 12.94
C ARG A 163 8.57 5.92 13.89
N ASN A 164 7.39 5.62 13.35
CA ASN A 164 6.22 5.28 14.18
C ASN A 164 6.41 3.97 14.93
N ARG A 165 7.13 3.01 14.35
CA ARG A 165 7.51 1.79 15.04
C ARG A 165 8.34 2.06 16.30
N LYS A 166 9.29 3.01 16.23
CA LYS A 166 10.07 3.42 17.40
C LYS A 166 9.19 4.06 18.46
N ILE A 167 8.29 4.96 18.05
CA ILE A 167 7.32 5.58 18.96
C ILE A 167 6.50 4.51 19.69
N LEU A 168 5.95 3.53 18.97
CA LEU A 168 5.21 2.40 19.58
C LEU A 168 6.07 1.57 20.53
N SER A 169 7.34 1.34 20.18
CA SER A 169 8.30 0.63 21.06
C SER A 169 8.58 1.42 22.35
N ASP A 170 8.72 2.74 22.25
CA ASP A 170 8.95 3.60 23.40
C ASP A 170 7.72 3.58 24.35
N TYR A 171 6.51 3.51 23.79
CA TYR A 171 5.28 3.34 24.57
C TYR A 171 5.23 2.02 25.33
N VAL A 172 5.72 0.92 24.75
CA VAL A 172 5.83 -0.37 25.46
C VAL A 172 6.75 -0.22 26.67
N GLN A 173 7.94 0.33 26.49
CA GLN A 173 8.89 0.55 27.59
C GLN A 173 8.31 1.44 28.68
N MET A 174 7.63 2.52 28.30
CA MET A 174 6.99 3.41 29.27
C MET A 174 5.84 2.73 30.03
N SER A 175 5.10 1.82 29.39
CA SER A 175 4.06 1.01 30.04
C SER A 175 4.66 0.00 31.02
N GLU A 176 5.79 -0.62 30.70
CA GLU A 176 6.52 -1.53 31.61
C GLU A 176 7.00 -0.78 32.85
N ILE A 177 7.63 0.39 32.67
CA ILE A 177 8.08 1.24 33.77
C ILE A 177 6.90 1.69 34.65
N LYS A 178 5.79 2.11 34.04
CA LYS A 178 4.57 2.48 34.78
C LYS A 178 4.07 1.32 35.62
N HIS A 179 4.05 0.11 35.06
CA HIS A 179 3.65 -1.10 35.77
C HIS A 179 4.60 -1.46 36.92
N GLU A 180 5.91 -1.31 36.75
CA GLU A 180 6.90 -1.50 37.83
C GLU A 180 6.70 -0.47 38.95
N ILE A 181 6.48 0.80 38.61
CA ILE A 181 6.19 1.87 39.57
C ILE A 181 4.91 1.57 40.36
N ASP A 182 3.85 1.15 39.68
CA ASP A 182 2.58 0.80 40.33
C ASP A 182 2.75 -0.40 41.28
N GLN A 183 3.57 -1.40 40.90
CA GLN A 183 3.91 -2.53 41.79
C GLN A 183 4.66 -2.07 43.05
N ILE A 184 5.61 -1.14 42.90
CA ILE A 184 6.35 -0.55 44.03
C ILE A 184 5.40 0.23 44.95
N PHE A 185 4.50 1.04 44.38
CA PHE A 185 3.51 1.78 45.16
C PHE A 185 2.55 0.86 45.90
N ASP A 186 2.03 -0.18 45.24
CA ASP A 186 1.17 -1.19 45.85
C ASP A 186 1.87 -1.94 46.98
N TRP A 187 3.14 -2.29 46.78
CA TRP A 187 3.95 -2.91 47.83
C TRP A 187 4.16 -1.97 49.01
N LEU A 188 4.55 -0.71 48.75
CA LEU A 188 4.73 0.30 49.79
C LEU A 188 3.45 0.55 50.58
N GLU A 189 2.28 0.60 49.93
CA GLU A 189 1.02 0.79 50.61
C GLU A 189 0.67 -0.41 51.51
N LYS A 190 0.93 -1.64 51.03
CA LYS A 190 0.74 -2.86 51.82
C LYS A 190 1.67 -2.92 53.04
N GLN A 191 2.95 -2.59 52.87
CA GLN A 191 3.92 -2.56 53.96
C GLN A 191 3.64 -1.43 54.95
N GLY A 192 3.28 -0.23 54.44
CA GLY A 192 2.92 0.92 55.26
C GLY A 192 1.74 0.65 56.17
N LYS A 193 0.66 0.05 55.63
CA LYS A 193 -0.51 -0.36 56.43
C LYS A 193 -0.18 -1.46 57.44
N SER A 194 0.60 -2.46 57.03
CA SER A 194 0.98 -3.57 57.92
C SER A 194 1.85 -3.11 59.09
N ASN A 195 2.74 -2.14 58.88
CA ASN A 195 3.63 -1.60 59.91
C ASN A 195 2.96 -0.53 60.80
N SER A 196 2.00 0.24 60.27
CA SER A 196 1.25 1.21 61.08
C SER A 196 0.35 0.52 62.12
N ASP A 197 -0.16 -0.66 61.79
CA ASP A 197 -1.03 -1.45 62.68
C ASP A 197 -0.24 -2.18 63.78
N SER A 198 1.06 -2.39 63.59
CA SER A 198 1.95 -3.05 64.55
C SER A 198 2.86 -2.06 65.30
N THR A 199 2.28 -1.21 66.15
CA THR A 199 3.06 -0.35 67.07
C THR A 199 3.47 -1.08 68.37
N ASP A 200 3.12 -2.36 68.49
CA ASP A 200 3.44 -3.19 69.65
C ASP A 200 4.93 -3.57 69.65
N LEU A 201 5.64 -3.19 70.72
CA LEU A 201 7.07 -3.42 70.88
C LEU A 201 7.39 -4.83 71.40
N GLY A 202 6.36 -5.64 71.70
CA GLY A 202 6.51 -6.95 72.32
C GLY A 202 6.84 -6.85 73.81
N GLN A 203 6.31 -7.77 74.62
CA GLN A 203 6.51 -7.77 76.07
C GLN A 203 7.44 -8.89 76.54
N THR A 204 7.71 -9.88 75.69
CA THR A 204 8.59 -11.01 76.00
C THR A 204 9.73 -11.13 74.99
N LEU A 205 10.81 -11.83 75.37
CA LEU A 205 11.97 -12.09 74.49
C LEU A 205 11.54 -12.81 73.20
N ASP A 206 10.61 -13.76 73.31
CA ASP A 206 10.07 -14.53 72.18
C ASP A 206 9.29 -13.63 71.20
N ASP A 207 8.53 -12.66 71.72
CA ASP A 207 7.83 -11.66 70.90
C ASP A 207 8.81 -10.76 70.14
N ILE A 208 9.88 -10.32 70.80
CA ILE A 208 10.91 -9.46 70.20
C ILE A 208 11.68 -10.20 69.10
N GLU A 209 12.05 -11.47 69.33
CA GLU A 209 12.71 -12.30 68.31
C GLU A 209 11.81 -12.51 67.08
N ARG A 210 10.51 -12.74 67.30
CA ARG A 210 9.52 -12.84 66.22
C ARG A 210 9.37 -11.53 65.44
N LEU A 211 9.26 -10.39 66.12
CA LEU A 211 9.20 -9.07 65.47
C LEU A 211 10.47 -8.76 64.67
N GLN A 212 11.64 -9.14 65.20
CA GLN A 212 12.90 -8.97 64.50
C GLN A 212 13.00 -9.86 63.25
N MET A 213 12.44 -11.08 63.30
CA MET A 213 12.36 -11.96 62.14
C MET A 213 11.45 -11.38 61.05
N ILE A 214 10.30 -10.81 61.42
CA ILE A 214 9.38 -10.15 60.49
C ILE A 214 10.07 -8.93 59.84
N HIS A 215 10.76 -8.10 60.63
CA HIS A 215 11.51 -6.96 60.12
C HIS A 215 12.61 -7.37 59.12
N ARG A 216 13.41 -8.40 59.44
CA ARG A 216 14.42 -8.93 58.51
C ARG A 216 13.81 -9.48 57.22
N ASN A 217 12.62 -10.08 57.30
CA ASN A 217 11.92 -10.58 56.11
C ASN A 217 11.46 -9.43 55.21
N ILE A 218 10.93 -8.34 55.78
CA ILE A 218 10.56 -7.13 55.03
C ILE A 218 11.81 -6.47 54.39
N GLU A 219 12.93 -6.40 55.11
CA GLU A 219 14.20 -5.89 54.57
C GLU A 219 14.69 -6.73 53.38
N ALA A 220 14.57 -8.07 53.47
CA ALA A 220 14.94 -8.97 52.38
C ALA A 220 14.01 -8.81 51.17
N GLU A 221 12.69 -8.69 51.37
CA GLU A 221 11.73 -8.45 50.29
C GLU A 221 11.97 -7.10 49.59
N SER A 222 12.39 -6.07 50.33
CA SER A 222 12.72 -4.75 49.76
C SER A 222 13.94 -4.73 48.83
N GLN A 223 14.80 -5.75 48.87
CA GLN A 223 16.01 -5.86 48.04
C GLN A 223 15.78 -6.57 46.71
N VAL A 224 14.61 -7.19 46.54
CA VAL A 224 14.24 -8.02 45.37
C VAL A 224 13.23 -7.32 44.46
N ILE A 225 12.67 -6.19 44.91
CA ILE A 225 11.76 -5.30 44.18
C ILE A 225 12.58 -4.14 43.60
#